data_AF-A0A6M0EY25-F1
#
_entry.id   AF-A0A6M0EY25-F1
#
_cell.length_a   1.000
_cell.length_b   1.000
_cell.length_c   1.000
_cell.angle_alpha   90.00
_cell.angle_beta   90.00
_cell.angle_gamma   90.00
#
_symmetry.space_group_name_H-M   'P 1'
#
loop_
_entity.id
_entity.type
_entity.pdbx_description
1 polymer ?
#
loop_
_entity_poly.entity_id
_entity_poly.type
_entity_poly.pdbx_seq_one_letter_code
_entity_poly.pdbx_strand_id
1 'polypeptide(L)'
;MNKLSELINSEQSRLSLNPLNLLLMNTTVPFEKKISCIYRMTFFILGFKDIMLLMRYQSPASDLELMINQHSEEDSQHWHWFLKDLRRLNINDKFGKDVTQAFAQMWSQDHFPIRNMVYKIMYYLQQYNHPAFRLLIVIVLESGFNTLIEVMHPVLKKAGMYEKLEFFGQVHKDAESNHQAGSYFDTEEHYCELLSLCINHLSEAEYLEAKAMVKALFSDLYAMHECFAKPMLESSLISVS
;
A
#
# COMPACT_ATOMS: atom_id res chain seq x y z
N MET A 1 -15.14 -7.67 -19.61
CA MET A 1 -14.31 -6.71 -18.85
C MET A 1 -13.17 -6.23 -19.75
N ASN A 2 -12.59 -5.07 -19.49
CA ASN A 2 -11.40 -4.60 -20.22
C ASN A 2 -10.17 -5.45 -19.82
N LYS A 3 -9.28 -5.78 -20.76
CA LYS A 3 -8.04 -6.55 -20.52
C LYS A 3 -7.15 -5.97 -19.41
N LEU A 4 -7.22 -4.66 -19.14
CA LEU A 4 -6.46 -4.05 -18.04
C LEU A 4 -7.09 -4.34 -16.66
N SER A 5 -8.42 -4.35 -16.59
CA SER A 5 -9.16 -4.76 -15.37
C SER A 5 -8.88 -6.23 -15.06
N GLU A 6 -8.92 -7.10 -16.07
CA GLU A 6 -8.58 -8.52 -15.92
C GLU A 6 -7.14 -8.72 -15.43
N LEU A 7 -6.20 -7.90 -15.92
CA LEU A 7 -4.82 -7.92 -15.43
C LEU A 7 -4.75 -7.52 -13.96
N ILE A 8 -5.37 -6.41 -13.57
CA ILE A 8 -5.33 -5.92 -12.18
C ILE A 8 -5.94 -6.97 -11.24
N ASN A 9 -7.08 -7.54 -11.59
CA ASN A 9 -7.73 -8.59 -10.79
C ASN A 9 -6.86 -9.86 -10.68
N SER A 10 -6.20 -10.25 -11.78
CA SER A 10 -5.27 -11.38 -11.78
C SER A 10 -4.05 -11.12 -10.89
N GLU A 11 -3.48 -9.91 -10.93
CA GLU A 11 -2.33 -9.54 -10.11
C GLU A 11 -2.71 -9.38 -8.62
N GLN A 12 -3.87 -8.81 -8.32
CA GLN A 12 -4.42 -8.76 -6.97
C GLN A 12 -4.66 -10.16 -6.40
N SER A 13 -5.22 -11.08 -7.20
CA SER A 13 -5.37 -12.49 -6.82
C SER A 13 -4.02 -13.19 -6.58
N ARG A 14 -2.99 -12.83 -7.36
CA ARG A 14 -1.63 -13.34 -7.12
C ARG A 14 -1.04 -12.79 -5.82
N LEU A 15 -1.25 -11.51 -5.54
CA LEU A 15 -0.77 -10.83 -4.34
C LEU A 15 -1.48 -11.31 -3.07
N SER A 16 -2.77 -11.66 -3.14
CA SER A 16 -3.50 -12.22 -1.99
C SER A 16 -2.94 -13.55 -1.50
N LEU A 17 -2.25 -14.29 -2.38
CA LEU A 17 -1.52 -15.53 -2.09
C LEU A 17 -0.06 -15.30 -1.66
N ASN A 18 0.36 -14.05 -1.44
CA ASN A 18 1.71 -13.73 -0.98
C ASN A 18 2.00 -14.38 0.40
N PRO A 19 3.24 -14.80 0.69
CA PRO A 19 3.64 -15.37 1.98
C PRO A 19 3.19 -14.54 3.20
N LEU A 20 3.19 -13.21 3.10
CA LEU A 20 2.69 -12.31 4.16
C LEU A 20 1.26 -12.68 4.58
N ASN A 21 0.36 -12.78 3.61
CA ASN A 21 -1.06 -13.04 3.87
C ASN A 21 -1.28 -14.44 4.43
N LEU A 22 -0.57 -15.43 3.89
CA LEU A 22 -0.62 -16.80 4.38
C LEU A 22 -0.17 -16.91 5.84
N LEU A 23 0.89 -16.19 6.23
CA LEU A 23 1.39 -16.16 7.61
C LEU A 23 0.46 -15.40 8.56
N LEU A 24 -0.17 -14.31 8.11
CA LEU A 24 -1.17 -13.58 8.90
C LEU A 24 -2.41 -14.45 9.17
N MET A 25 -2.85 -15.25 8.20
CA MET A 25 -3.96 -16.19 8.38
C MET A 25 -3.60 -17.42 9.21
N ASN A 26 -2.32 -17.81 9.24
CA ASN A 26 -1.88 -19.02 9.93
C ASN A 26 -2.09 -18.90 11.45
N THR A 27 -2.88 -19.80 12.03
CA THR A 27 -3.23 -19.81 13.46
C THR A 27 -2.08 -20.25 14.36
N THR A 28 -1.01 -20.85 13.81
CA THR A 28 0.17 -21.29 14.58
C THR A 28 1.20 -20.18 14.76
N VAL A 29 1.12 -19.09 13.98
CA VAL A 29 2.00 -17.92 14.13
C VAL A 29 1.49 -17.05 15.29
N PRO A 30 2.29 -16.77 16.33
CA PRO A 30 1.90 -15.90 17.44
C PRO A 30 1.56 -14.48 16.99
N PHE A 31 0.67 -13.81 17.71
CA PHE A 31 0.22 -12.45 17.39
C PHE A 31 1.39 -11.46 17.33
N GLU A 32 2.32 -11.56 18.27
CA GLU A 32 3.51 -10.70 18.37
C GLU A 32 4.41 -10.83 17.14
N LYS A 33 4.51 -12.04 16.56
CA LYS A 33 5.20 -12.24 15.28
C LYS A 33 4.41 -11.65 14.12
N LYS A 34 3.08 -11.78 14.10
CA LYS A 34 2.25 -11.21 13.04
C LYS A 34 2.40 -9.69 12.95
N ILE A 35 2.28 -9.00 14.08
CA ILE A 35 2.41 -7.53 14.09
C ILE A 35 3.84 -7.05 13.87
N SER A 36 4.85 -7.92 13.93
CA SER A 36 6.22 -7.55 13.58
C SER A 36 6.43 -7.28 12.08
N CYS A 37 5.48 -7.58 11.20
CA CYS A 37 5.56 -7.07 9.82
C CYS A 37 5.38 -5.55 9.74
N ILE A 38 4.69 -4.93 10.71
CA ILE A 38 4.27 -3.52 10.69
C ILE A 38 5.49 -2.57 10.72
N TYR A 39 6.53 -2.88 11.50
CA TYR A 39 7.71 -2.00 11.55
C TYR A 39 8.41 -1.91 10.18
N ARG A 40 8.40 -2.99 9.39
CA ARG A 40 9.00 -3.00 8.05
C ARG A 40 8.23 -2.13 7.06
N MET A 41 6.93 -1.94 7.27
CA MET A 41 6.09 -1.08 6.43
C MET A 41 6.41 0.41 6.59
N THR A 42 7.19 0.79 7.62
CA THR A 42 7.47 2.18 7.98
C THR A 42 7.98 3.02 6.82
N PHE A 43 8.98 2.55 6.06
CA PHE A 43 9.53 3.35 4.97
C PHE A 43 8.48 3.64 3.90
N PHE A 44 7.68 2.63 3.53
CA PHE A 44 6.64 2.80 2.52
C PHE A 44 5.53 3.74 3.00
N ILE A 45 4.99 3.52 4.21
CA ILE A 45 3.88 4.32 4.73
C ILE A 45 4.29 5.79 4.96
N LEU A 46 5.50 6.03 5.46
CA LEU A 46 6.00 7.41 5.60
C LEU A 46 6.30 8.05 4.24
N GLY A 47 6.88 7.29 3.29
CA GLY A 47 7.13 7.74 1.92
C GLY A 47 5.85 7.96 1.09
N PHE A 48 4.73 7.36 1.51
CA PHE A 48 3.44 7.53 0.84
C PHE A 48 2.98 8.98 0.83
N LYS A 49 3.31 9.75 1.88
CA LYS A 49 3.08 11.20 1.90
C LYS A 49 3.72 11.90 0.70
N ASP A 50 4.96 11.56 0.37
CA ASP A 50 5.68 12.18 -0.75
C ASP A 50 5.12 11.72 -2.09
N ILE A 51 4.67 10.46 -2.18
CA ILE A 51 3.91 9.96 -3.34
C ILE A 51 2.63 10.78 -3.55
N MET A 52 1.85 11.00 -2.49
CA MET A 52 0.63 11.81 -2.55
C MET A 52 0.90 13.28 -2.92
N LEU A 53 2.02 13.85 -2.49
CA LEU A 53 2.43 15.20 -2.91
C LEU A 53 2.73 15.25 -4.42
N LEU A 54 3.43 14.26 -4.96
CA LEU A 54 3.72 14.17 -6.40
C LEU A 54 2.51 13.81 -7.25
N MET A 55 1.52 13.13 -6.67
CA MET A 55 0.28 12.73 -7.32
C MET A 55 -0.59 13.93 -7.72
N ARG A 56 -0.42 15.08 -7.06
CA ARG A 56 -1.25 16.27 -7.28
C ARG A 56 -0.89 17.05 -8.54
N TYR A 57 -1.91 17.64 -9.15
CA TYR A 57 -1.82 18.63 -10.20
C TYR A 57 -1.82 20.03 -9.58
N GLN A 58 -0.85 20.87 -9.95
CA GLN A 58 -0.79 22.26 -9.49
C GLN A 58 -1.94 23.12 -10.04
N SER A 59 -2.46 22.76 -11.21
CA SER A 59 -3.56 23.45 -11.87
C SER A 59 -4.46 22.41 -12.53
N PRO A 60 -5.33 21.73 -11.75
CA PRO A 60 -6.20 20.68 -12.27
C PRO A 60 -7.17 21.27 -13.30
N ALA A 61 -7.27 20.63 -14.46
CA ALA A 61 -8.06 21.08 -15.60
C ALA A 61 -9.25 20.17 -15.92
N SER A 62 -9.38 19.03 -15.23
CA SER A 62 -10.47 18.07 -15.41
C SER A 62 -11.01 17.56 -14.08
N ASP A 63 -12.24 17.05 -14.08
CA ASP A 63 -12.86 16.43 -12.90
C ASP A 63 -12.01 15.26 -12.38
N LEU A 64 -11.37 14.51 -13.27
CA LEU A 64 -10.47 13.43 -12.92
C LEU A 64 -9.21 13.93 -12.18
N GLU A 65 -8.63 15.04 -12.63
CA GLU A 65 -7.49 15.65 -11.94
C GLU A 65 -7.88 16.24 -10.57
N LEU A 66 -9.08 16.85 -10.48
CA LEU A 66 -9.64 17.34 -9.22
C LEU A 66 -9.85 16.19 -8.21
N MET A 67 -10.42 15.08 -8.67
CA MET A 67 -10.62 13.88 -7.87
C MET A 67 -9.29 13.29 -7.37
N ILE A 68 -8.29 13.18 -8.27
CA ILE A 68 -6.94 12.72 -7.89
C ILE A 68 -6.34 13.65 -6.82
N ASN A 69 -6.50 14.97 -6.97
CA ASN A 69 -6.01 15.94 -5.98
C ASN A 69 -6.69 15.78 -4.63
N GLN A 70 -8.00 15.60 -4.60
CA GLN A 70 -8.77 15.41 -3.38
C GLN A 70 -8.30 14.16 -2.64
N HIS A 71 -8.30 13.01 -3.32
CA HIS A 71 -7.80 11.74 -2.75
C HIS A 71 -6.37 11.89 -2.22
N SER A 72 -5.50 12.54 -3.00
CA SER A 72 -4.11 12.78 -2.58
C SER A 72 -3.97 13.75 -1.39
N GLU A 73 -4.93 14.65 -1.15
CA GLU A 73 -4.94 15.51 0.02
C GLU A 73 -5.31 14.71 1.27
N GLU A 74 -6.40 13.96 1.19
CA GLU A 74 -6.93 13.11 2.25
C GLU A 74 -5.87 12.10 2.72
N ASP A 75 -5.36 11.28 1.80
CA ASP A 75 -4.41 10.19 2.10
C ASP A 75 -3.05 10.69 2.59
N SER A 76 -2.66 11.93 2.26
CA SER A 76 -1.36 12.50 2.68
C SER A 76 -1.22 12.65 4.19
N GLN A 77 -2.31 12.53 4.94
CA GLN A 77 -2.34 12.65 6.39
C GLN A 77 -2.28 11.31 7.12
N HIS A 78 -2.48 10.18 6.43
CA HIS A 78 -2.65 8.85 7.06
C HIS A 78 -1.39 8.37 7.80
N TRP A 79 -0.20 8.85 7.44
CA TRP A 79 1.05 8.53 8.13
C TRP A 79 1.03 8.91 9.63
N HIS A 80 0.24 9.92 10.04
CA HIS A 80 0.09 10.27 11.46
C HIS A 80 -0.61 9.15 12.25
N TRP A 81 -1.60 8.50 11.65
CA TRP A 81 -2.30 7.36 12.23
C TRP A 81 -1.33 6.18 12.40
N PHE A 82 -0.50 5.94 11.38
CA PHE A 82 0.49 4.88 11.44
C PHE A 82 1.50 5.08 12.59
N LEU A 83 1.97 6.32 12.80
CA LEU A 83 2.86 6.60 13.94
C LEU A 83 2.19 6.39 15.31
N LYS A 84 0.87 6.61 15.41
CA LYS A 84 0.13 6.30 16.64
C LYS A 84 -0.01 4.79 16.82
N ASP A 85 -0.21 4.05 15.74
CA ASP A 85 -0.26 2.58 15.77
C ASP A 85 1.06 1.98 16.23
N LEU A 86 2.19 2.46 15.72
CA LEU A 86 3.51 2.04 16.19
C LEU A 86 3.68 2.23 17.70
N ARG A 87 3.26 3.39 18.24
CA ARG A 87 3.28 3.65 19.68
C ARG A 87 2.35 2.72 20.45
N ARG A 88 1.15 2.46 19.94
CA ARG A 88 0.15 1.61 20.58
C ARG A 88 0.57 0.14 20.62
N LEU A 89 1.18 -0.35 19.54
CA LEU A 89 1.65 -1.72 19.40
C LEU A 89 2.93 -2.00 20.19
N ASN A 90 3.64 -0.94 20.61
CA ASN A 90 4.88 -1.02 21.39
C ASN A 90 5.95 -1.93 20.73
N ILE A 91 6.12 -1.80 19.41
CA ILE A 91 7.08 -2.58 18.61
C ILE A 91 8.41 -1.85 18.37
N ASN A 92 8.75 -0.89 19.23
CA ASN A 92 9.95 -0.06 19.09
C ASN A 92 11.24 -0.90 19.15
N ASP A 93 11.23 -2.00 19.90
CA ASP A 93 12.33 -2.96 19.99
C ASP A 93 12.67 -3.63 18.64
N LYS A 94 11.72 -3.65 17.69
CA LYS A 94 11.93 -4.24 16.37
C LYS A 94 12.80 -3.41 15.45
N PHE A 95 12.91 -2.11 15.71
CA PHE A 95 13.77 -1.19 14.95
C PHE A 95 15.25 -1.29 15.36
N GLY A 96 15.59 -2.00 16.44
CA GLY A 96 16.95 -2.11 16.96
C GLY A 96 17.13 -1.43 18.33
N LYS A 97 18.36 -1.43 18.84
CA LYS A 97 18.66 -0.91 20.19
C LYS A 97 18.70 0.62 20.26
N ASP A 98 18.89 1.29 19.11
CA ASP A 98 19.02 2.73 18.99
C ASP A 98 18.54 3.23 17.61
N VAL A 99 18.46 4.55 17.45
CA VAL A 99 18.00 5.21 16.22
C VAL A 99 18.92 4.95 15.02
N THR A 100 20.23 4.80 15.25
CA THR A 100 21.20 4.54 14.18
C THR A 100 20.98 3.14 13.60
N GLN A 101 20.68 2.15 14.44
CA GLN A 101 20.30 0.82 14.01
C GLN A 101 18.96 0.84 13.26
N ALA A 102 17.98 1.61 13.72
CA ALA A 102 16.71 1.78 13.01
C ALA A 102 16.92 2.28 11.57
N PHE A 103 17.75 3.32 11.41
CA PHE A 103 18.10 3.84 10.09
C PHE A 103 18.93 2.83 9.29
N ALA A 104 19.92 2.18 9.89
CA ALA A 104 20.72 1.16 9.19
C ALA A 104 19.84 0.00 8.66
N GLN A 105 18.84 -0.43 9.44
CA GLN A 105 17.87 -1.44 9.02
C GLN A 105 17.01 -0.93 7.85
N MET A 106 16.42 0.26 7.94
CA MET A 106 15.58 0.83 6.88
C MET A 106 16.33 0.99 5.54
N TRP A 107 17.64 1.26 5.58
CA TRP A 107 18.49 1.39 4.39
C TRP A 107 19.26 0.11 4.00
N SER A 108 19.10 -0.98 4.76
CA SER A 108 19.73 -2.25 4.45
C SER A 108 19.28 -2.82 3.10
N GLN A 109 20.07 -3.75 2.55
CA GLN A 109 19.69 -4.50 1.35
C GLN A 109 18.41 -5.31 1.57
N ASP A 110 18.18 -5.78 2.80
CA ASP A 110 17.00 -6.54 3.17
C ASP A 110 15.69 -5.75 2.99
N HIS A 111 15.76 -4.42 3.19
CA HIS A 111 14.65 -3.47 3.04
C HIS A 111 14.60 -2.79 1.67
N PHE A 112 15.53 -3.12 0.75
CA PHE A 112 15.58 -2.49 -0.57
C PHE A 112 14.27 -2.61 -1.36
N PRO A 113 13.54 -3.75 -1.38
CA PRO A 113 12.27 -3.84 -2.11
C PRO A 113 11.23 -2.79 -1.68
N ILE A 114 11.22 -2.43 -0.39
CA ILE A 114 10.31 -1.43 0.18
C ILE A 114 10.66 -0.04 -0.36
N ARG A 115 11.95 0.31 -0.35
CA ARG A 115 12.43 1.59 -0.88
C ARG A 115 12.25 1.68 -2.40
N ASN A 116 12.52 0.58 -3.10
CA ASN A 116 12.36 0.48 -4.55
C ASN A 116 10.93 0.75 -4.99
N MET A 117 9.93 0.22 -4.27
CA MET A 117 8.52 0.50 -4.54
C MET A 117 8.23 2.01 -4.50
N VAL A 118 8.66 2.70 -3.44
CA VAL A 118 8.48 4.15 -3.31
C VAL A 118 9.15 4.89 -4.47
N TYR A 119 10.43 4.62 -4.72
CA TYR A 119 11.18 5.31 -5.78
C TYR A 119 10.59 5.08 -7.17
N LYS A 120 10.10 3.87 -7.45
CA LYS A 120 9.53 3.55 -8.75
C LYS A 120 8.17 4.19 -8.98
N ILE A 121 7.33 4.29 -7.93
CA ILE A 121 6.08 5.06 -8.02
C ILE A 121 6.41 6.52 -8.32
N MET A 122 7.34 7.13 -7.57
CA MET A 122 7.75 8.52 -7.78
C MET A 122 8.29 8.74 -9.19
N TYR A 123 9.09 7.80 -9.70
CA TYR A 123 9.56 7.80 -11.09
C TYR A 123 8.38 7.85 -12.07
N TYR A 124 7.40 6.96 -11.95
CA TYR A 124 6.25 6.96 -12.86
C TYR A 124 5.41 8.24 -12.77
N LEU A 125 5.22 8.79 -11.57
CA LEU A 125 4.50 10.07 -11.38
C LEU A 125 5.23 11.26 -12.03
N GLN A 126 6.57 11.22 -12.07
CA GLN A 126 7.38 12.23 -12.74
C GLN A 126 7.43 12.04 -14.25
N GLN A 127 7.35 10.80 -14.75
CA GLN A 127 7.34 10.52 -16.18
C GLN A 127 5.97 10.80 -16.82
N TYR A 128 4.87 10.45 -16.14
CA TYR A 128 3.53 10.51 -16.70
C TYR A 128 2.69 11.60 -16.00
N ASN A 129 2.39 12.66 -16.76
CA ASN A 129 1.44 13.70 -16.34
C ASN A 129 0.00 13.41 -16.77
N HIS A 130 -0.26 12.30 -17.48
CA HIS A 130 -1.59 11.95 -17.93
C HIS A 130 -2.41 11.35 -16.76
N PRO A 131 -3.65 11.80 -16.50
CA PRO A 131 -4.42 11.40 -15.32
C PRO A 131 -4.75 9.92 -15.25
N ALA A 132 -4.90 9.25 -16.40
CA ALA A 132 -5.07 7.80 -16.44
C ALA A 132 -3.91 7.02 -15.77
N PHE A 133 -2.65 7.44 -15.95
CA PHE A 133 -1.51 6.76 -15.33
C PHE A 133 -1.50 6.96 -13.82
N ARG A 134 -1.80 8.19 -13.36
CA ARG A 134 -1.92 8.48 -11.92
C ARG A 134 -3.05 7.68 -11.27
N LEU A 135 -4.20 7.59 -11.94
CA LEU A 135 -5.31 6.77 -11.45
C LEU A 135 -4.94 5.30 -11.37
N LEU A 136 -4.27 4.76 -12.39
CA LEU A 136 -3.81 3.37 -12.37
C LEU A 136 -2.81 3.10 -11.24
N ILE A 137 -1.99 4.09 -10.87
CA ILE A 137 -1.10 3.97 -9.70
C ILE A 137 -1.93 3.89 -8.40
N VAL A 138 -2.90 4.79 -8.20
CA VAL A 138 -3.81 4.76 -7.04
C VAL A 138 -4.49 3.39 -6.94
N ILE A 139 -5.06 2.93 -8.05
CA ILE A 139 -5.71 1.64 -8.16
C ILE A 139 -4.79 0.48 -7.73
N VAL A 140 -3.56 0.43 -8.24
CA VAL A 140 -2.62 -0.65 -7.89
C VAL A 140 -2.28 -0.61 -6.39
N LEU A 141 -2.12 0.59 -5.83
CA LEU A 141 -1.80 0.80 -4.42
C LEU A 141 -2.96 0.37 -3.50
N GLU A 142 -4.19 0.78 -3.81
CA GLU A 142 -5.40 0.39 -3.08
C GLU A 142 -5.67 -1.11 -3.20
N SER A 143 -5.58 -1.69 -4.40
CA SER A 143 -5.67 -3.14 -4.59
C SER A 143 -4.63 -3.87 -3.74
N GLY A 144 -3.41 -3.36 -3.67
CA GLY A 144 -2.36 -3.90 -2.80
C GLY A 144 -2.71 -3.84 -1.32
N PHE A 145 -3.14 -2.67 -0.84
CA PHE A 145 -3.51 -2.45 0.55
C PHE A 145 -4.73 -3.29 0.95
N ASN A 146 -5.74 -3.39 0.10
CA ASN A 146 -6.94 -4.20 0.30
C ASN A 146 -6.59 -5.67 0.58
N THR A 147 -5.67 -6.27 -0.19
CA THR A 147 -5.24 -7.66 0.05
C THR A 147 -4.61 -7.86 1.42
N LEU A 148 -3.95 -6.84 1.99
CA LEU A 148 -3.33 -6.90 3.31
C LEU A 148 -4.37 -6.72 4.42
N ILE A 149 -5.24 -5.73 4.31
CA ILE A 149 -6.21 -5.42 5.38
C ILE A 149 -7.30 -6.50 5.51
N GLU A 150 -7.66 -7.17 4.42
CA GLU A 150 -8.59 -8.32 4.43
C GLU A 150 -8.13 -9.42 5.41
N VAL A 151 -6.82 -9.65 5.51
CA VAL A 151 -6.25 -10.66 6.41
C VAL A 151 -5.77 -10.07 7.75
N MET A 152 -5.34 -8.80 7.78
CA MET A 152 -4.86 -8.13 9.00
C MET A 152 -6.00 -7.78 9.95
N HIS A 153 -7.12 -7.26 9.44
CA HIS A 153 -8.25 -6.84 10.29
C HIS A 153 -8.81 -7.99 11.16
N PRO A 154 -9.05 -9.20 10.64
CA PRO A 154 -9.45 -10.33 11.48
C PRO A 154 -8.42 -10.66 12.58
N VAL A 155 -7.12 -10.58 12.28
CA VAL A 155 -6.04 -10.81 13.26
C VAL A 155 -6.11 -9.77 14.38
N LEU A 156 -6.25 -8.50 14.04
CA LEU A 156 -6.34 -7.40 15.01
C LEU A 156 -7.63 -7.44 15.82
N LYS A 157 -8.76 -7.84 15.22
CA LYS A 157 -10.05 -8.02 15.90
C LYS A 157 -9.96 -9.13 16.94
N LYS A 158 -9.41 -10.29 16.57
CA LYS A 158 -9.22 -11.41 17.50
C LYS A 158 -8.32 -11.04 18.69
N ALA A 159 -7.34 -10.17 18.48
CA ALA A 159 -6.46 -9.66 19.53
C ALA A 159 -7.05 -8.48 20.34
N GLY A 160 -8.26 -8.01 20.02
CA GLY A 160 -8.85 -6.83 20.68
C GLY A 160 -8.05 -5.54 20.45
N MET A 161 -7.37 -5.43 19.30
CA MET A 161 -6.52 -4.30 18.92
C MET A 161 -7.12 -3.44 17.81
N TYR A 162 -8.01 -3.98 16.98
CA TYR A 162 -8.56 -3.28 15.82
C TYR A 162 -9.19 -1.92 16.16
N GLU A 163 -10.00 -1.83 17.23
CA GLU A 163 -10.61 -0.56 17.67
C GLU A 163 -9.64 0.39 18.40
N LYS A 164 -8.41 -0.06 18.70
CA LYS A 164 -7.39 0.73 19.42
C LYS A 164 -6.37 1.35 18.48
N LEU A 165 -6.37 0.93 17.23
CA LEU A 165 -5.49 1.37 16.18
C LEU A 165 -6.25 2.31 15.26
N GLU A 166 -5.52 3.23 14.64
CA GLU A 166 -6.05 4.20 13.71
C GLU A 166 -5.78 3.76 12.27
N PHE A 167 -4.53 3.47 11.89
CA PHE A 167 -4.15 3.16 10.50
C PHE A 167 -4.57 1.75 10.06
N PHE A 168 -4.35 0.75 10.91
CA PHE A 168 -4.82 -0.63 10.65
C PHE A 168 -6.15 -0.95 11.33
N GLY A 169 -6.82 0.07 11.87
CA GLY A 169 -8.02 -0.06 12.68
C GLY A 169 -9.24 0.56 12.03
N GLN A 170 -10.27 0.74 12.85
CA GLN A 170 -11.57 1.23 12.40
C GLN A 170 -11.51 2.67 11.83
N VAL A 171 -10.59 3.52 12.32
CA VAL A 171 -10.50 4.92 11.87
C VAL A 171 -10.15 5.03 10.39
N HIS A 172 -9.12 4.32 9.93
CA HIS A 172 -8.75 4.33 8.51
C HIS A 172 -9.87 3.74 7.66
N LYS A 173 -10.44 2.61 8.09
CA LYS A 173 -11.58 2.01 7.39
C LYS A 173 -12.77 2.96 7.28
N ASP A 174 -13.07 3.71 8.34
CA ASP A 174 -14.16 4.70 8.35
C ASP A 174 -13.80 5.93 7.51
N ALA A 175 -12.54 6.33 7.43
CA ALA A 175 -12.10 7.38 6.53
C ALA A 175 -12.28 6.95 5.07
N GLU A 176 -11.82 5.74 4.71
CA GLU A 176 -12.07 5.10 3.41
C GLU A 176 -13.56 4.86 3.16
N SER A 177 -14.37 4.67 4.21
CA SER A 177 -15.82 4.56 4.06
C SER A 177 -16.52 5.92 4.01
N ASN A 178 -15.96 6.99 4.55
CA ASN A 178 -16.52 8.35 4.44
C ASN A 178 -16.04 9.06 3.17
N HIS A 179 -14.92 8.60 2.60
CA HIS A 179 -14.64 8.72 1.18
C HIS A 179 -15.87 8.22 0.38
N GLN A 180 -16.72 7.28 0.84
CA GLN A 180 -17.94 6.85 0.11
C GLN A 180 -18.98 7.95 -0.15
N ALA A 181 -18.92 9.09 0.55
CA ALA A 181 -19.78 10.23 0.26
C ALA A 181 -19.19 11.19 -0.79
N GLY A 182 -17.98 10.92 -1.31
CA GLY A 182 -17.29 11.79 -2.28
C GLY A 182 -16.09 11.22 -3.07
N SER A 183 -15.75 9.93 -2.96
CA SER A 183 -14.63 9.27 -3.62
C SER A 183 -15.11 8.08 -4.45
N TYR A 184 -14.68 8.06 -5.70
CA TYR A 184 -15.21 7.26 -6.79
C TYR A 184 -14.73 5.78 -6.81
N PHE A 185 -14.00 5.30 -5.79
CA PHE A 185 -13.25 4.04 -5.89
C PHE A 185 -13.95 2.79 -5.34
N ASP A 186 -15.12 2.93 -4.71
CA ASP A 186 -15.59 1.92 -3.74
C ASP A 186 -16.73 1.00 -4.21
N THR A 187 -17.28 1.20 -5.41
CA THR A 187 -18.14 0.18 -6.05
C THR A 187 -17.41 -0.47 -7.21
N GLU A 188 -17.51 -1.79 -7.33
CA GLU A 188 -16.95 -2.52 -8.49
C GLU A 188 -17.45 -1.92 -9.82
N GLU A 189 -18.68 -1.37 -9.82
CA GLU A 189 -19.24 -0.58 -10.92
C GLU A 189 -18.49 0.74 -11.16
N HIS A 190 -18.32 1.62 -10.16
CA HIS A 190 -17.58 2.88 -10.35
C HIS A 190 -16.10 2.66 -10.67
N TYR A 191 -15.48 1.63 -10.11
CA TYR A 191 -14.11 1.27 -10.41
C TYR A 191 -13.95 0.83 -11.87
N CYS A 192 -14.86 0.01 -12.38
CA CYS A 192 -14.87 -0.37 -13.79
C CYS A 192 -15.14 0.83 -14.71
N GLU A 193 -15.99 1.76 -14.30
CA GLU A 193 -16.26 3.01 -15.03
C GLU A 193 -15.04 3.92 -15.07
N LEU A 194 -14.39 4.16 -13.93
CA LEU A 194 -13.15 4.93 -13.81
C LEU A 194 -12.03 4.33 -14.67
N LEU A 195 -11.86 3.00 -14.62
CA LEU A 195 -10.87 2.31 -15.44
C LEU A 195 -11.19 2.45 -16.92
N SER A 196 -12.47 2.37 -17.29
CA SER A 196 -12.93 2.56 -18.67
C SER A 196 -12.69 4.00 -19.15
N LEU A 197 -12.99 5.00 -18.32
CA LEU A 197 -12.68 6.41 -18.57
C LEU A 197 -11.17 6.62 -18.77
N CYS A 198 -10.34 5.96 -17.97
CA CYS A 198 -8.88 6.04 -18.12
C CYS A 198 -8.39 5.47 -19.45
N ILE A 199 -8.94 4.34 -19.87
CA ILE A 199 -8.41 3.57 -21.00
C ILE A 199 -8.93 4.10 -22.34
N ASN A 200 -10.16 4.61 -22.38
CA ASN A 200 -10.80 5.06 -23.63
C ASN A 200 -10.10 6.26 -24.28
N HIS A 201 -9.21 6.94 -23.55
CA HIS A 201 -8.47 8.11 -24.03
C HIS A 201 -6.98 7.84 -24.28
N LEU A 202 -6.51 6.61 -24.07
CA LEU A 202 -5.11 6.25 -24.34
C LEU A 202 -4.94 5.86 -25.81
N SER A 203 -3.85 6.31 -26.42
CA SER A 203 -3.34 5.69 -27.65
C SER A 203 -2.93 4.23 -27.39
N GLU A 204 -2.77 3.45 -28.46
CA GLU A 204 -2.31 2.06 -28.34
C GLU A 204 -0.94 1.97 -27.64
N ALA A 205 -0.03 2.90 -27.92
CA ALA A 205 1.28 2.96 -27.28
C ALA A 205 1.17 3.24 -25.77
N GLU A 206 0.40 4.27 -25.38
CA GLU A 206 0.18 4.60 -23.97
C GLU A 206 -0.54 3.48 -23.22
N TYR A 207 -1.47 2.77 -23.88
CA TYR A 207 -2.13 1.61 -23.29
C TYR A 207 -1.13 0.48 -22.98
N LEU A 208 -0.19 0.22 -23.90
CA LEU A 208 0.86 -0.79 -23.67
C LEU A 208 1.81 -0.38 -22.54
N GLU A 209 2.16 0.90 -22.45
CA GLU A 209 2.96 1.46 -21.36
C GLU A 209 2.23 1.37 -20.01
N ALA A 210 0.95 1.75 -19.97
CA ALA A 210 0.11 1.65 -18.78
C ALA A 210 0.02 0.19 -18.29
N LYS A 211 -0.16 -0.76 -19.22
CA LYS A 211 -0.17 -2.19 -18.91
C LYS A 211 1.17 -2.67 -18.35
N ALA A 212 2.29 -2.20 -18.92
CA ALA A 212 3.63 -2.55 -18.43
C ALA A 212 3.90 -1.97 -17.04
N MET A 213 3.48 -0.73 -16.79
CA MET A 213 3.57 -0.06 -15.49
C MET A 213 2.79 -0.83 -14.42
N VAL A 214 1.53 -1.19 -14.70
CA VAL A 214 0.67 -1.96 -13.77
C VAL A 214 1.35 -3.28 -13.38
N LYS A 215 1.85 -4.05 -14.35
CA LYS A 215 2.59 -5.30 -14.07
C LYS A 215 3.83 -5.05 -13.22
N ALA A 216 4.59 -4.02 -13.56
CA ALA A 216 5.83 -3.69 -12.88
C ALA A 216 5.59 -3.30 -11.41
N LEU A 217 4.55 -2.51 -11.14
CA LEU A 217 4.16 -2.11 -9.79
C LEU A 217 3.63 -3.29 -8.97
N PHE A 218 2.81 -4.17 -9.54
CA PHE A 218 2.37 -5.39 -8.84
C PHE A 218 3.52 -6.37 -8.55
N SER A 219 4.52 -6.45 -9.42
CA SER A 219 5.73 -7.22 -9.15
C SER A 219 6.49 -6.67 -7.95
N ASP A 220 6.64 -5.34 -7.85
CA ASP A 220 7.33 -4.70 -6.74
C ASP A 220 6.52 -4.74 -5.44
N LEU A 221 5.18 -4.60 -5.51
CA LEU A 221 4.29 -4.84 -4.36
C LEU A 221 4.47 -6.25 -3.80
N TYR A 222 4.56 -7.25 -4.68
CA TYR A 222 4.76 -8.64 -4.25
C TYR A 222 6.10 -8.80 -3.51
N ALA A 223 7.19 -8.30 -4.08
CA ALA A 223 8.52 -8.35 -3.44
C ALA A 223 8.57 -7.55 -2.13
N MET A 224 7.86 -6.43 -2.06
CA MET A 224 7.70 -5.64 -0.85
C MET A 224 6.93 -6.42 0.24
N HIS A 225 5.83 -7.09 -0.10
CA HIS A 225 5.07 -7.92 0.84
C HIS A 225 5.89 -9.12 1.33
N GLU A 226 6.71 -9.73 0.47
CA GLU A 226 7.67 -10.77 0.91
C GLU A 226 8.67 -10.22 1.94
N CYS A 227 9.13 -8.98 1.76
CA CYS A 227 9.99 -8.32 2.75
C CYS A 227 9.26 -8.13 4.10
N PHE A 228 7.99 -7.73 4.08
CA PHE A 228 7.18 -7.61 5.30
C PHE A 228 6.97 -8.94 6.00
N ALA A 229 6.96 -10.06 5.27
CA ALA A 229 6.78 -11.40 5.82
C ALA A 229 7.99 -11.94 6.61
N LYS A 230 9.20 -11.43 6.35
CA LYS A 230 10.46 -11.98 6.90
C LYS A 230 10.47 -12.19 8.42
N PRO A 231 10.00 -11.24 9.26
CA PRO A 231 9.98 -11.41 10.72
C PRO A 231 9.12 -12.59 11.21
N MET A 232 8.14 -13.02 10.41
CA MET A 232 7.29 -14.17 10.73
C MET A 232 7.92 -15.50 10.30
N LEU A 233 8.80 -15.48 9.29
CA LEU A 233 9.51 -16.65 8.77
C LEU A 233 10.74 -17.00 9.61
N GLU A 234 11.39 -15.99 10.19
CA GLU A 234 12.52 -16.19 11.06
C GLU A 234 12.07 -16.93 12.33
N SER A 235 12.55 -18.16 12.49
CA SER A 235 12.49 -18.85 13.78
C SER A 235 13.21 -17.97 14.81
N SER A 236 12.75 -18.00 16.06
CA SER A 236 13.40 -17.31 17.17
C SER A 236 14.84 -17.83 17.35
N LEU A 237 15.76 -17.28 16.58
CA LEU A 237 17.21 -17.38 16.72
C LEU A 237 17.65 -15.97 17.12
N ILE A 238 17.66 -15.69 18.42
CA ILE A 238 18.86 -15.68 19.25
C ILE A 238 19.91 -14.69 18.71
N SER A 239 20.03 -13.59 19.47
CA SER A 239 21.19 -12.72 19.69
C SER A 239 22.12 -12.45 18.51
N VAL A 240 22.19 -11.18 18.11
CA VAL A 240 23.45 -10.62 17.64
C VAL A 240 24.00 -9.73 18.77
N SER A 241 25.11 -10.22 19.31
CA SER A 241 26.05 -9.57 20.23
C SER A 241 26.31 -8.11 19.83
#